data_AF-M2RAI4-F1
#
_entry.id   AF-M2RAI4-F1
#
_cell.length_a   1.000
_cell.length_b   1.000
_cell.length_c   1.000
_cell.angle_alpha   90.00
_cell.angle_beta   90.00
_cell.angle_gamma   90.00
#
_symmetry.space_group_name_H-M   'P 1'
#
loop_
_entity.id
_entity.type
_entity.pdbx_description
1 polymer ?
#
loop_
_entity_poly.entity_id
_entity_poly.type
_entity_poly.pdbx_seq_one_letter_code
_entity_poly.pdbx_strand_id
1 'polypeptide(L)'
;MIINGRVSGDVAVTRGLGDHHLKQWVVSEPFVKEVEWQEDYKYIVLGCDGLWDTLNGNQIKEVLESNNCEFTSSAKSLTQLAIGKGSTDNITTIVLKL
;
A
#
# COMPACT_ATOMS: atom_id res chain seq x y z
N MET A 1 9.38 -21.50 10.35
CA MET A 1 10.20 -20.92 11.43
C MET A 1 10.28 -19.41 11.19
N ILE A 2 10.08 -18.57 12.21
CA ILE A 2 10.20 -17.11 12.12
C ILE A 2 11.44 -16.69 12.89
N ILE A 3 12.31 -15.89 12.26
CA ILE A 3 13.56 -15.37 12.85
C ILE A 3 13.58 -13.87 12.58
N ASN A 4 13.66 -13.05 13.62
CA ASN A 4 13.68 -11.57 13.53
C ASN A 4 12.54 -10.99 12.65
N GLY A 5 11.32 -11.54 12.78
CA GLY A 5 10.16 -11.09 12.00
C GLY A 5 10.14 -11.54 10.54
N ARG A 6 11.05 -12.41 10.12
CA ARG A 6 11.17 -12.91 8.74
C ARG A 6 10.95 -14.42 8.66
N VAL A 7 10.33 -14.88 7.58
CA VAL A 7 10.16 -16.30 7.26
C VAL A 7 11.53 -16.91 6.99
N SER A 8 11.93 -17.87 7.81
CA SER A 8 13.27 -18.48 7.79
C SER A 8 14.43 -17.47 7.90
N GLY A 9 14.17 -16.25 8.39
CA GLY A 9 15.15 -15.16 8.44
C GLY A 9 15.35 -14.38 7.13
N ASP A 10 14.64 -14.73 6.06
CA ASP A 10 14.85 -14.21 4.70
C ASP A 10 13.86 -13.08 4.35
N VAL A 11 12.59 -13.43 4.10
CA VAL A 11 11.56 -12.48 3.66
C VAL A 11 10.65 -12.03 4.81
N ALA A 12 10.21 -10.77 4.76
CA ALA A 12 9.31 -10.17 5.76
C ALA A 12 7.81 -10.38 5.46
N VAL A 13 7.48 -11.20 4.46
CA VAL A 13 6.11 -11.51 4.05
C VAL A 13 5.86 -13.01 4.03
N THR A 14 4.62 -13.43 4.26
CA THR A 14 4.21 -14.84 4.17
C THR A 14 3.51 -15.16 2.84
N ARG A 15 3.31 -14.16 2.00
CA ARG A 15 2.73 -14.31 0.67
C ARG A 15 3.52 -13.51 -0.35
N GLY A 16 3.77 -14.10 -1.50
CA GLY A 16 4.60 -13.49 -2.55
C GLY A 16 4.65 -14.33 -3.81
N LEU A 17 4.80 -13.65 -4.94
CA LEU A 17 5.17 -14.26 -6.21
C LEU A 17 6.70 -14.48 -6.21
N GLY A 18 7.18 -15.58 -6.80
CA GLY A 18 8.61 -15.93 -6.72
C GLY A 18 8.96 -16.69 -5.44
N ASP A 19 10.12 -16.41 -4.83
CA ASP A 19 10.65 -17.08 -3.61
C ASP A 19 10.52 -18.61 -3.65
N HIS A 20 10.93 -19.22 -4.76
CA HIS A 20 10.73 -20.65 -5.01
C HIS A 20 11.32 -21.55 -3.91
N HIS A 21 12.46 -21.15 -3.34
CA HIS A 21 13.12 -21.86 -2.24
C HIS A 21 12.34 -21.81 -0.92
N LEU A 22 11.36 -20.92 -0.79
CA LEU A 22 10.54 -20.73 0.41
C LEU A 22 9.08 -21.17 0.23
N LYS A 23 8.71 -21.84 -0.89
CA LYS A 23 7.30 -22.19 -1.17
C LYS A 23 6.62 -23.09 -0.16
N GLN A 24 7.38 -23.75 0.73
CA GLN A 24 6.81 -24.43 1.89
C GLN A 24 6.13 -23.46 2.89
N TRP A 25 6.54 -22.19 2.91
CA TRP A 25 6.08 -21.18 3.89
C TRP A 25 5.51 -19.91 3.25
N VAL A 26 5.97 -19.53 2.05
CA VAL A 26 5.56 -18.32 1.33
C VAL A 26 4.64 -18.70 0.17
N VAL A 27 3.34 -18.51 0.35
CA VAL A 27 2.34 -18.91 -0.66
C VAL A 27 2.09 -17.81 -1.68
N SER A 28 1.73 -18.19 -2.91
CA SER A 28 1.36 -17.23 -3.97
C SER A 28 -0.14 -17.00 -4.08
N GLU A 29 -0.95 -17.65 -3.24
CA GLU A 29 -2.41 -17.52 -3.29
C GLU A 29 -2.85 -16.13 -2.76
N PRO A 30 -3.57 -15.34 -3.56
CA PRO A 30 -4.00 -14.01 -3.16
C PRO A 30 -5.10 -14.08 -2.11
N PHE A 31 -5.28 -12.98 -1.38
CA PHE A 31 -6.53 -12.73 -0.69
C PHE A 31 -7.50 -12.05 -1.66
N VAL A 32 -8.70 -12.59 -1.80
CA VAL A 32 -9.74 -12.05 -2.68
C VAL A 32 -10.91 -11.59 -1.82
N LYS A 33 -11.36 -10.36 -2.05
CA LYS A 33 -12.51 -9.78 -1.37
C LYS A 33 -13.36 -9.01 -2.37
N GLU A 34 -14.66 -9.30 -2.33
CA GLU A 34 -15.67 -8.48 -2.99
C GLU A 34 -16.20 -7.45 -1.99
N VAL A 35 -16.46 -6.24 -2.49
CA VAL A 35 -16.97 -5.13 -1.67
C VAL A 35 -18.21 -4.61 -2.36
N GLU A 36 -19.31 -4.51 -1.61
CA GLU A 36 -20.54 -3.88 -2.11
C GLU A 36 -20.30 -2.39 -2.29
N TRP A 37 -20.76 -1.86 -3.42
CA TRP A 37 -20.63 -0.44 -3.72
C TRP A 37 -21.46 0.39 -2.74
N GLN A 38 -20.88 1.49 -2.25
CA GLN A 38 -21.57 2.49 -1.43
C GLN A 38 -21.44 3.86 -2.11
N GLU A 39 -22.50 4.67 -2.07
CA GLU A 39 -22.54 5.98 -2.73
C GLU A 39 -21.50 6.98 -2.21
N ASP A 40 -20.98 6.75 -1.00
CA ASP A 40 -19.95 7.58 -0.38
C ASP A 40 -18.51 7.15 -0.72
N TYR A 41 -18.33 6.06 -1.48
CA TYR A 41 -17.04 5.64 -2.00
C TYR A 41 -16.61 6.54 -3.17
N LYS A 42 -15.69 7.46 -2.89
CA LYS A 42 -15.21 8.45 -3.88
C LYS A 42 -13.90 8.07 -4.56
N TYR A 43 -13.05 7.32 -3.86
CA TYR A 43 -11.69 7.02 -4.30
C TYR A 43 -11.24 5.61 -3.93
N ILE A 44 -10.35 5.06 -4.75
CA ILE A 44 -9.47 3.94 -4.37
C ILE A 44 -8.04 4.47 -4.38
N VAL A 45 -7.33 4.23 -3.29
CA VAL A 45 -5.89 4.50 -3.18
C VAL A 45 -5.17 3.16 -3.08
N LEU A 46 -4.25 2.91 -4.00
CA LEU A 46 -3.34 1.77 -3.96
C LEU A 46 -1.92 2.30 -3.76
N GLY A 47 -1.14 1.63 -2.92
CA GLY A 47 0.27 1.97 -2.74
C GLY A 47 1.03 0.81 -2.12
N CYS A 48 2.36 0.84 -2.25
CA CYS A 48 3.25 -0.09 -1.54
C CYS A 48 3.43 0.31 -0.07
N ASP A 49 4.07 -0.54 0.71
CA ASP A 49 4.47 -0.31 2.11
C ASP A 49 5.19 1.02 2.34
N GLY A 50 6.06 1.46 1.41
CA GLY A 50 6.69 2.78 1.49
C GLY A 50 5.71 3.95 1.66
N LEU A 51 4.45 3.82 1.22
CA LEU A 51 3.36 4.77 1.51
C LEU A 51 2.71 4.49 2.88
N TRP A 52 2.27 3.25 3.10
CA TRP A 52 1.42 2.86 4.23
C TRP A 52 2.17 2.79 5.56
N ASP A 53 3.49 2.61 5.55
CA ASP A 53 4.33 2.64 6.75
C ASP A 53 4.45 4.06 7.33
N THR A 54 4.14 5.10 6.55
CA THR A 54 4.29 6.51 6.97
C THR A 54 2.97 7.28 7.07
N LEU A 55 1.97 6.92 6.26
CA LEU A 55 0.69 7.63 6.19
C LEU A 55 -0.48 6.76 6.65
N ASN A 56 -1.41 7.38 7.37
CA ASN A 56 -2.68 6.75 7.73
C ASN A 56 -3.85 7.26 6.87
N GLY A 57 -4.99 6.57 6.95
CA GLY A 57 -6.17 6.87 6.14
C GLY A 57 -6.70 8.31 6.26
N ASN A 58 -6.60 8.94 7.44
CA ASN A 58 -7.06 10.31 7.63
C ASN A 58 -6.18 11.32 6.88
N GLN A 59 -4.86 11.10 6.91
CA GLN A 59 -3.93 11.96 6.19
C GLN A 59 -4.09 11.83 4.68
N ILE A 60 -4.33 10.61 4.20
CA ILE A 60 -4.64 10.37 2.80
C ILE A 60 -5.92 11.10 2.40
N LYS A 61 -6.98 10.99 3.21
CA LYS A 61 -8.24 11.68 2.98
C LYS A 61 -8.07 13.20 2.90
N GLU A 62 -7.31 13.79 3.81
CA GLU A 62 -7.01 15.22 3.81
C GLU A 62 -6.34 15.67 2.51
N VAL A 63 -5.34 14.92 2.02
CA VAL A 63 -4.63 15.22 0.77
C VAL A 63 -5.55 15.08 -0.45
N LEU A 64 -6.47 14.11 -0.44
CA LEU A 64 -7.45 13.93 -1.53
C LEU A 64 -8.45 15.09 -1.58
N GLU A 65 -8.93 15.52 -0.41
CA GLU A 65 -9.87 16.63 -0.27
C GLU A 65 -9.22 17.98 -0.63
N SER A 66 -7.94 18.20 -0.26
CA SER A 66 -7.22 19.44 -0.55
C SER A 66 -6.88 19.64 -2.03
N ASN A 67 -6.71 18.56 -2.78
CA ASN A 67 -6.34 18.62 -4.21
C ASN A 67 -7.55 18.72 -5.16
N ASN A 68 -8.74 19.07 -4.64
CA ASN A 68 -10.00 19.06 -5.38
C ASN A 68 -10.20 17.76 -6.16
N CYS A 69 -9.68 16.65 -5.64
CA CYS A 69 -9.85 15.33 -6.20
C CYS A 69 -9.19 15.14 -7.59
N GLU A 70 -8.20 15.96 -7.95
CA GLU A 70 -7.37 15.71 -9.14
C GLU A 70 -6.41 14.56 -8.86
N PHE A 71 -6.51 13.49 -9.64
CA PHE A 71 -5.89 12.19 -9.37
C PHE A 71 -4.37 12.24 -9.45
N THR A 72 -3.81 12.96 -10.43
CA THR A 72 -2.36 13.04 -10.65
C THR A 72 -1.68 13.83 -9.54
N SER A 73 -2.23 14.99 -9.20
CA SER A 73 -1.74 15.85 -8.13
C SER A 73 -1.90 15.19 -6.77
N SER A 74 -3.00 14.47 -6.55
CA SER A 74 -3.21 13.68 -5.33
C SER A 74 -2.16 12.60 -5.18
N ALA A 75 -1.95 11.76 -6.20
CA ALA A 75 -0.95 10.68 -6.16
C ALA A 75 0.46 11.24 -5.91
N LYS A 76 0.82 12.34 -6.58
CA LYS A 76 2.12 13.01 -6.38
C LYS A 76 2.26 13.59 -4.98
N SER A 77 1.22 14.24 -4.46
CA SER A 77 1.21 14.83 -3.12
C SER A 77 1.35 13.76 -2.03
N LEU A 78 0.66 12.62 -2.18
CA LEU A 78 0.76 11.49 -1.27
C LEU A 78 2.19 10.92 -1.24
N THR A 79 2.80 10.72 -2.41
CA THR A 79 4.19 10.26 -2.51
C THR A 79 5.15 11.25 -1.87
N GLN A 80 5.00 12.56 -2.13
CA GLN A 80 5.84 13.59 -1.52
C GLN A 80 5.65 13.69 -0.01
N LEU A 81 4.43 13.52 0.49
CA LEU A 81 4.15 13.53 1.92
C LEU A 81 4.80 12.34 2.63
N ALA A 82 4.75 11.15 2.03
CA ALA A 82 5.44 9.97 2.56
C ALA A 82 6.96 10.16 2.62
N ILE A 83 7.57 10.75 1.58
CA ILE A 83 8.99 11.14 1.58
C ILE A 83 9.27 12.13 2.71
N GLY A 84 8.46 13.19 2.83
CA GLY A 84 8.60 14.21 3.86
C GLY A 84 8.44 13.68 5.29
N LYS A 85 7.69 12.58 5.45
CA LYS A 85 7.54 11.85 6.72
C LYS A 85 8.66 10.87 7.03
N GLY A 86 9.66 10.75 6.15
CA GLY A 86 10.84 9.93 6.37
C GLY A 86 10.70 8.49 5.88
N SER A 87 9.84 8.22 4.89
CA SER A 87 9.84 6.91 4.22
C SER A 87 11.22 6.64 3.61
N THR A 88 11.76 5.45 3.88
CA THR A 88 13.09 5.02 3.42
C THR A 88 13.03 3.97 2.32
N ASP A 89 11.83 3.63 1.83
CA ASP A 89 11.62 2.63 0.79
C ASP A 89 11.22 3.28 -0.55
N ASN A 90 11.10 2.47 -1.59
CA ASN A 90 10.43 2.85 -2.82
C ASN A 90 8.96 3.13 -2.55
N ILE A 91 8.44 4.17 -3.19
CA ILE A 91 7.06 4.63 -2.98
C ILE A 91 6.36 4.67 -4.32
N THR A 92 5.31 3.87 -4.44
CA THR A 92 4.38 3.87 -5.57
C THR A 92 3.00 4.18 -5.05
N THR A 93 2.31 5.13 -5.68
CA THR A 93 0.94 5.53 -5.32
C THR A 93 0.08 5.62 -6.58
N ILE A 94 -1.11 5.03 -6.52
CA ILE A 94 -2.15 5.11 -7.56
C ILE A 94 -3.43 5.61 -6.88
N VAL A 95 -4.03 6.64 -7.48
CA VAL A 95 -5.32 7.20 -7.04
C VAL A 95 -6.31 7.04 -8.18
N LEU A 96 -7.41 6.35 -7.90
CA LEU A 96 -8.54 6.18 -8.81
C LEU A 96 -9.73 6.94 -8.26
N LYS A 97 -10.44 7.66 -9.14
CA LYS A 97 -11.75 8.23 -8.84
C LYS A 97 -12.82 7.21 -9.20
N LEU A 98 -13.73 6.98 -8.28
CA LEU A 98 -14.89 6.11 -8.43
C LEU A 98 -16.09 6.89 -8.97
#